data_AF-A0A5D2ZPF7-F1
#
_entry.id   AF-A0A5D2ZPF7-F1
#
_cell.length_a   1.000
_cell.length_b   1.000
_cell.length_c   1.000
_cell.angle_alpha   90.00
_cell.angle_beta   90.00
_cell.angle_gamma   90.00
#
_symmetry.space_group_name_H-M   'P 1'
#
loop_
_entity.id
_entity.type
_entity.pdbx_description
1 polymer ?
#
loop_
_entity_poly.entity_id
_entity_poly.type
_entity_poly.pdbx_seq_one_letter_code
_entity_poly.pdbx_strand_id
1 'polypeptide(L)'
;TVKKYARHAQLGEIFELDCATLKYIGVFRSSPMDWFTFGHASFALLFFFGHIWHSARTLFRDVFAGIDPDLDGQVEFGAFQKLGDPTTKTQVV
;
A
#
# COMPACT_ATOMS: atom_id res chain seq x y z
N THR A 1 -46.86 14.54 -13.89
CA THR A 1 -46.11 14.60 -15.17
C THR A 1 -44.85 15.45 -15.05
N VAL A 2 -44.92 16.77 -14.78
CA VAL A 2 -43.72 17.64 -14.65
C VAL A 2 -42.73 17.19 -13.57
N LYS A 3 -43.18 16.94 -12.34
CA LYS A 3 -42.30 16.54 -11.22
C LYS A 3 -41.55 15.22 -11.46
N LYS A 4 -42.09 14.31 -12.27
CA LYS A 4 -41.42 13.05 -12.63
C LYS A 4 -40.20 13.35 -13.49
N TYR A 5 -40.39 14.08 -14.58
CA TYR A 5 -39.29 14.51 -15.44
C TYR A 5 -38.28 15.38 -14.68
N ALA A 6 -38.74 16.29 -13.82
CA ALA A 6 -37.86 17.11 -12.99
C ALA A 6 -36.93 16.28 -12.09
N ARG A 7 -37.40 15.15 -11.52
CA ARG A 7 -36.55 14.25 -10.72
C ARG A 7 -35.54 13.48 -11.58
N HIS A 8 -35.95 12.99 -12.75
CA HIS A 8 -35.03 12.29 -13.65
C HIS A 8 -33.95 13.22 -14.22
N ALA A 9 -34.30 14.46 -14.52
CA ALA A 9 -33.36 15.48 -15.00
C ALA A 9 -32.26 15.84 -13.97
N GLN A 10 -32.43 15.49 -12.69
CA GLN A 10 -31.37 15.70 -11.68
C GLN A 10 -30.11 14.87 -11.96
N LEU A 11 -30.25 13.78 -12.71
CA LEU A 11 -29.16 12.87 -13.08
C LEU A 11 -28.52 13.23 -14.43
N GLY A 12 -28.97 14.31 -15.08
CA GLY A 12 -28.55 14.73 -16.41
C GLY A 12 -29.64 14.51 -17.46
N GLU A 13 -29.21 14.15 -18.68
CA GLU A 13 -30.12 13.89 -19.81
C GLU A 13 -31.01 12.66 -19.55
N ILE A 14 -32.26 12.73 -19.99
CA ILE A 14 -33.25 11.69 -19.77
C ILE A 14 -33.26 10.74 -20.97
N PHE A 15 -33.05 9.45 -20.71
CA PHE A 15 -33.15 8.37 -21.70
C PHE A 15 -34.31 7.44 -21.38
N GLU A 16 -34.85 6.79 -22.41
CA GLU A 16 -35.77 5.67 -22.27
C GLU A 16 -34.97 4.36 -22.25
N LEU A 17 -35.19 3.54 -21.22
CA LEU A 17 -34.40 2.33 -20.96
C LEU A 17 -35.30 1.10 -20.86
N ASP A 18 -34.92 0.01 -21.53
CA ASP A 18 -35.57 -1.28 -21.37
C ASP A 18 -35.04 -1.99 -20.10
N CYS A 19 -35.92 -2.10 -19.10
CA CYS A 19 -35.63 -2.80 -17.85
C CYS A 19 -36.13 -4.26 -17.85
N ALA A 20 -36.93 -4.69 -18.82
CA ALA A 20 -37.59 -5.99 -18.81
C ALA A 20 -36.67 -7.10 -19.29
N THR A 21 -35.89 -6.87 -20.36
CA THR A 21 -35.05 -7.91 -20.99
C THR A 21 -34.07 -8.56 -20.02
N LEU A 22 -33.35 -7.74 -19.23
CA LEU A 22 -32.37 -8.23 -18.25
C LEU A 22 -32.89 -8.21 -16.81
N LYS A 23 -34.20 -7.94 -16.60
CA LYS A 23 -34.82 -7.80 -15.27
C LYS A 23 -34.03 -6.83 -14.37
N TYR A 24 -33.74 -5.64 -14.90
CA TYR A 24 -32.95 -4.64 -14.20
C TYR A 24 -33.69 -4.12 -12.95
N ILE A 25 -32.99 -4.08 -11.81
CA ILE A 25 -33.58 -3.74 -10.50
C ILE A 25 -33.52 -2.24 -10.15
N GLY A 26 -33.04 -1.37 -11.05
CA GLY A 26 -33.04 0.08 -10.83
C GLY A 26 -31.84 0.65 -10.08
N VAL A 27 -30.76 -0.11 -9.87
CA VAL A 27 -29.56 0.32 -9.12
C VAL A 27 -28.34 0.38 -10.03
N PHE A 28 -27.59 1.49 -9.97
CA PHE A 28 -26.36 1.69 -10.72
C PHE A 28 -25.29 0.63 -10.42
N ARG A 29 -24.42 0.41 -11.40
CA ARG A 29 -23.27 -0.50 -11.32
C ARG A 29 -22.00 0.25 -11.70
N SER A 30 -20.87 -0.22 -11.17
CA SER A 30 -19.56 0.27 -11.57
C SER A 30 -19.16 -0.24 -12.95
N SER A 31 -18.30 0.51 -13.62
CA SER A 31 -17.76 0.17 -14.94
C SER A 31 -16.57 -0.80 -14.83
N PRO A 32 -16.18 -1.48 -15.93
CA PRO A 32 -14.93 -2.24 -15.96
C PRO A 32 -13.68 -1.40 -15.62
N MET A 33 -13.70 -0.09 -15.91
CA MET A 33 -12.61 0.83 -15.55
C MET A 33 -12.46 0.97 -14.04
N ASP A 34 -13.57 1.02 -13.30
CA ASP A 34 -13.55 1.08 -11.84
C ASP A 34 -13.00 -0.22 -11.25
N TRP A 35 -13.46 -1.37 -11.76
CA TRP A 35 -12.96 -2.68 -11.32
C TRP A 35 -11.46 -2.86 -11.61
N PHE A 36 -11.01 -2.43 -12.79
CA PHE A 36 -9.59 -2.46 -13.15
C PHE A 36 -8.76 -1.60 -12.19
N THR A 37 -9.19 -0.35 -11.99
CA THR A 37 -8.49 0.61 -11.11
C THR A 37 -8.43 0.11 -9.68
N PHE A 38 -9.55 -0.36 -9.13
CA PHE A 38 -9.62 -0.88 -7.77
C PHE A 38 -8.69 -2.08 -7.56
N GLY A 39 -8.73 -3.04 -8.50
CA GLY A 39 -7.86 -4.22 -8.45
C GLY A 39 -6.38 -3.84 -8.47
N HIS A 40 -5.98 -2.99 -9.40
CA HIS A 40 -4.57 -2.60 -9.56
C HIS A 40 -4.07 -1.76 -8.38
N ALA A 41 -4.89 -0.82 -7.88
CA ALA A 41 -4.52 -0.03 -6.70
C ALA A 41 -4.30 -0.92 -5.47
N SER A 42 -5.19 -1.90 -5.26
CA SER A 42 -5.09 -2.84 -4.15
C SER A 42 -3.87 -3.75 -4.27
N PHE A 43 -3.64 -4.33 -5.45
CA PHE A 43 -2.48 -5.20 -5.66
C PHE A 43 -1.16 -4.43 -5.61
N ALA A 44 -1.07 -3.22 -6.16
CA ALA A 44 0.13 -2.41 -6.06
C ALA A 44 0.55 -2.17 -4.59
N LEU A 45 -0.42 -1.90 -3.71
CA LEU A 45 -0.17 -1.73 -2.28
C LEU A 45 0.33 -3.02 -1.63
N LEU A 46 -0.27 -4.17 -1.96
CA LEU A 46 0.18 -5.46 -1.44
C LEU A 46 1.61 -5.81 -1.91
N PHE A 47 1.90 -5.55 -3.18
CA PHE A 47 3.23 -5.82 -3.75
C PHE A 47 4.29 -4.87 -3.17
N PHE A 48 3.93 -3.63 -2.82
CA PHE A 48 4.83 -2.72 -2.12
C PHE A 48 5.26 -3.30 -0.77
N PHE A 49 4.34 -3.82 0.03
CA PHE A 49 4.69 -4.50 1.29
C PHE A 49 5.53 -5.76 1.06
N GLY A 50 5.20 -6.56 0.05
CA GLY A 50 6.01 -7.71 -0.34
C GLY A 50 7.45 -7.30 -0.70
N HIS A 51 7.62 -6.23 -1.45
CA HIS A 51 8.93 -5.69 -1.82
C HIS A 51 9.75 -5.27 -0.60
N ILE A 52 9.17 -4.49 0.31
CA ILE A 52 9.85 -4.06 1.55
C ILE A 52 10.25 -5.28 2.39
N TRP A 53 9.33 -6.22 2.60
CA TRP A 53 9.57 -7.43 3.38
C TRP A 53 10.71 -8.27 2.81
N HIS A 54 10.67 -8.58 1.51
CA HIS A 54 11.68 -9.42 0.87
C HIS A 54 13.04 -8.70 0.77
N SER A 55 13.05 -7.38 0.57
CA SER A 55 14.29 -6.60 0.51
C SER A 55 14.99 -6.57 1.87
N ALA A 56 14.24 -6.30 2.94
CA ALA A 56 14.77 -6.33 4.30
C ALA A 56 15.33 -7.72 4.66
N ARG A 57 14.58 -8.80 4.34
CA ARG A 57 15.03 -10.18 4.59
C ARG A 57 16.28 -10.56 3.80
N THR A 58 16.47 -9.97 2.62
CA THR A 58 17.65 -10.23 1.78
C THR A 58 18.88 -9.51 2.31
N LEU A 59 18.73 -8.23 2.69
CA LEU A 59 19.84 -7.40 3.19
C LEU A 59 20.26 -7.79 4.61
N PHE A 60 19.31 -8.01 5.52
CA PHE A 60 19.54 -8.32 6.93
C PHE A 60 19.40 -9.83 7.21
N ARG A 61 19.88 -10.66 6.29
CA ARG A 61 19.75 -12.12 6.36
C ARG A 61 20.55 -12.71 7.53
N ASP A 62 21.71 -12.14 7.81
CA ASP A 62 22.64 -12.51 8.88
C ASP A 62 22.01 -12.38 10.27
N VAL A 63 21.25 -11.31 10.51
CA VAL A 63 20.56 -11.05 11.78
C VAL A 63 19.10 -11.53 11.82
N PHE A 64 18.64 -12.24 10.78
CA PHE A 64 17.23 -12.62 10.66
C PHE A 64 16.74 -13.54 11.80
N ALA A 65 17.62 -14.36 12.34
CA ALA A 65 17.33 -15.28 13.45
C ALA A 65 17.61 -14.70 14.85
N GLY A 66 18.04 -13.43 14.92
CA GLY A 66 18.49 -12.78 16.13
C GLY A 66 19.82 -12.05 15.92
N ILE A 67 20.13 -11.12 16.82
CA ILE A 67 21.41 -10.40 16.86
C ILE A 67 22.47 -11.20 17.62
N ASP A 68 23.73 -10.83 17.45
CA ASP A 68 24.85 -11.35 18.25
C ASP A 68 24.61 -11.06 19.75
N PRO A 69 24.66 -12.06 20.65
CA PRO A 69 24.53 -11.82 22.08
C PRO A 69 25.63 -10.94 22.67
N ASP A 70 26.80 -10.82 22.02
CA ASP A 70 27.96 -10.07 22.54
C ASP A 70 28.13 -8.68 21.90
N LEU A 71 27.03 -8.05 21.45
CA LEU A 71 27.04 -6.79 20.67
C LEU A 71 27.31 -5.50 21.49
N ASP A 72 27.29 -5.57 22.82
CA ASP A 72 27.17 -4.41 23.72
C ASP A 72 28.18 -3.28 23.48
N GLY A 73 29.46 -3.61 23.28
CA GLY A 73 30.49 -2.59 23.11
C GLY A 73 30.32 -1.71 21.85
N GLN A 74 29.68 -2.21 20.79
CA GLN A 74 29.54 -1.50 19.52
C GLN A 74 28.44 -0.42 19.52
N VAL A 75 27.52 -0.47 20.49
CA VAL A 75 26.38 0.44 20.57
C VAL A 75 26.56 1.53 21.64
N GLU A 76 27.68 1.52 22.37
CA GLU A 76 28.01 2.53 23.36
C GLU A 76 28.31 3.89 22.72
N PHE A 77 27.78 4.95 23.33
CA PHE A 77 27.97 6.33 22.85
C PHE A 77 29.44 6.74 22.93
N GLY A 78 29.99 7.18 21.80
CA GLY A 78 31.36 7.72 21.74
C GLY A 78 32.48 6.66 21.82
N ALA A 79 32.15 5.36 21.85
CA ALA A 79 33.15 4.29 21.86
C ALA A 79 33.97 4.21 20.55
N PHE A 80 33.37 4.61 19.43
CA PHE A 80 33.99 4.62 18.11
C PHE A 80 33.77 5.95 17.39
N GLN A 81 34.72 6.33 16.55
CA GLN A 81 34.62 7.51 15.67
C GLN A 81 33.64 7.27 14.51
N LYS A 82 33.42 6.02 14.11
CA LYS A 82 32.49 5.61 13.05
C LYS A 82 31.62 4.44 13.50
N LEU A 83 30.31 4.58 13.36
CA LEU A 83 29.33 3.54 13.76
C LEU A 83 29.50 2.27 12.93
N GLY A 84 29.48 1.11 13.58
CA GLY A 84 29.62 -0.20 12.94
C GLY A 84 31.04 -0.53 12.45
N ASP A 85 32.06 0.24 12.84
CA ASP A 85 33.46 0.03 12.42
C ASP A 85 34.39 -0.15 13.63
N PRO A 86 34.72 -1.40 14.02
CA PRO A 86 35.50 -1.68 15.22
C PRO A 86 36.95 -1.21 15.13
N THR A 87 37.44 -0.84 13.94
CA THR A 87 38.80 -0.33 13.74
C THR A 87 38.97 1.13 14.17
N THR A 88 37.86 1.81 14.47
CA THR A 88 37.82 3.27 14.72
C THR A 88 37.60 3.62 16.19
N LYS A 89 38.11 2.81 17.14
CA LYS A 89 37.97 3.09 18.57
C LYS A 89 38.49 4.49 18.92
N THR A 90 37.72 5.23 19.71
CA THR A 90 38.10 6.57 20.17
C THR A 90 39.40 6.47 20.98
N GLN A 91 40.43 7.23 20.57
CA GLN A 91 41.64 7.37 21.37
C GLN A 91 41.37 8.37 22.50
N VAL A 92 41.63 7.95 23.73
CA VAL A 92 41.66 8.88 24.87
C VAL A 92 42.94 9.70 24.70
N VAL A 93 42.78 11.01 24.48
CA VAL A 93 43.87 11.99 24.54
C VAL A 93 44.15 12.32 25.99
#